data_AF-A0A2W6P7G7-F1
#
_entry.id   AF-A0A2W6P7G7-F1
#
_cell.length_a   1.000
_cell.length_b   1.000
_cell.length_c   1.000
_cell.angle_alpha   90.00
_cell.angle_beta   90.00
_cell.angle_gamma   90.00
#
_symmetry.space_group_name_H-M   'P 1'
#
loop_
_entity.id
_entity.type
_entity.pdbx_description
1 polymer ?
#
loop_
_entity_poly.entity_id
_entity_poly.type
_entity_poly.pdbx_seq_one_letter_code
_entity_poly.pdbx_strand_id
1 'polypeptide(L)'
;PEAELLPLSTDFKTQCEETLAQAWQRLFVGPWALPSPPWGSVWLDRESVLFGDSTLALRQWMREKGIQFEMKQNEPEDHFGSLLLMAAWLAENGRQTECEELLAWHLFPWSTRFLDVFIEKAEHPFYRALGELARLTLAQWQSQLLIPVAVKPLFR
;
A
#
# COMPACT_ATOMS: atom_id res chain seq x y z
N PRO A 1 -21.03 -2.41 6.89
CA PRO A 1 -20.14 -1.23 6.73
C PRO A 1 -20.10 -0.32 7.96
N GLU A 2 -21.22 0.27 8.40
CA GLU A 2 -21.22 1.28 9.48
C GLU A 2 -20.74 0.74 10.84
N ALA A 3 -21.14 -0.48 11.20
CA ALA A 3 -20.72 -1.14 12.44
C ALA A 3 -19.20 -1.44 12.50
N GLU A 4 -18.55 -1.63 11.36
CA GLU A 4 -17.09 -1.89 11.26
C GLU A 4 -16.26 -0.60 11.24
N LEU A 5 -16.85 0.51 10.76
CA LEU A 5 -16.18 1.81 10.67
C LEU A 5 -16.30 2.65 11.95
N LEU A 6 -17.35 2.43 12.75
CA LEU A 6 -17.58 3.18 13.99
C LEU A 6 -16.41 3.07 15.00
N PRO A 7 -15.83 1.88 15.26
CA PRO A 7 -14.66 1.76 16.13
C PRO A 7 -13.45 2.54 15.62
N LEU A 8 -13.22 2.56 14.31
CA LEU A 8 -12.09 3.28 13.70
C LEU A 8 -12.16 4.80 13.93
N SER A 9 -13.36 5.38 13.90
CA SER A 9 -13.58 6.80 14.21
C SER A 9 -13.12 7.17 15.63
N THR A 10 -13.33 6.26 16.60
CA THR A 10 -12.85 6.40 17.98
C THR A 10 -11.33 6.28 18.05
N ASP A 11 -10.76 5.28 17.37
CA ASP A 11 -9.31 5.05 17.38
C ASP A 11 -8.55 6.22 16.75
N PHE A 12 -9.05 6.82 15.66
CA PHE A 12 -8.46 8.02 15.07
C PHE A 12 -8.41 9.22 16.03
N LYS A 13 -9.29 9.28 17.03
CA LYS A 13 -9.39 10.37 18.01
C LYS A 13 -8.75 10.02 19.35
N THR A 14 -8.28 8.78 19.52
CA THR A 14 -7.71 8.31 20.77
C THR A 14 -6.40 9.05 21.03
N GLN A 15 -6.30 9.66 22.20
CA GLN A 15 -5.11 10.37 22.63
C GLN A 15 -3.97 9.38 22.87
N CYS A 16 -2.75 9.75 22.48
CA CYS A 16 -1.54 8.98 22.68
C CYS A 16 -0.42 9.94 23.12
N GLU A 17 0.49 9.46 23.97
CA GLU A 17 1.68 10.25 24.36
C GLU A 17 2.63 10.46 23.18
N GLU A 18 2.76 9.45 22.30
CA GLU A 18 3.49 9.58 21.05
C GLU A 18 2.68 10.47 20.09
N THR A 19 3.32 11.50 19.56
CA THR A 19 2.71 12.39 18.54
C THR A 19 2.67 11.72 17.17
N LEU A 20 1.77 12.17 16.29
CA LEU A 20 1.70 11.68 14.90
C LEU A 20 3.03 11.81 14.16
N ALA A 21 3.79 12.90 14.38
CA ALA A 21 5.08 13.10 13.75
C ALA A 21 6.13 12.09 14.22
N GLN A 22 6.14 11.75 15.52
CA GLN A 22 7.04 10.74 16.07
C GLN A 22 6.68 9.34 15.54
N ALA A 23 5.40 9.00 15.53
CA ALA A 23 4.92 7.74 14.96
C ALA A 23 5.24 7.64 13.46
N TRP A 24 5.05 8.72 12.69
CA TRP A 24 5.44 8.76 11.27
C TRP A 24 6.93 8.49 11.07
N GLN A 25 7.79 9.18 11.84
CA GLN A 25 9.24 8.99 11.78
C GLN A 25 9.61 7.52 12.05
N ARG A 26 9.02 6.91 13.09
CA ARG A 26 9.25 5.52 13.47
C ARG A 26 8.77 4.52 12.41
N LEU A 27 7.60 4.76 11.81
CA LEU A 27 6.95 3.82 10.90
C LEU A 27 7.43 3.91 9.45
N PHE A 28 7.84 5.09 8.99
CA PHE A 28 8.08 5.36 7.57
C PHE A 28 9.46 5.95 7.24
N VAL A 29 10.22 6.44 8.22
CA VAL A 29 11.50 7.15 7.96
C VAL A 29 12.71 6.41 8.53
N GLY A 30 12.65 5.89 9.76
CA GLY A 30 13.79 5.27 10.44
C GLY A 30 14.37 6.15 11.56
N PRO A 31 15.59 5.92 12.05
CA PRO A 31 16.76 5.36 11.32
C PRO A 31 16.90 3.84 11.36
N TRP A 32 16.05 3.15 12.13
CA TRP A 32 16.04 1.70 12.23
C TRP A 32 15.23 1.06 11.10
N ALA A 33 15.32 -0.27 10.98
CA ALA A 33 14.49 -1.00 10.02
C ALA A 33 13.00 -0.72 10.25
N LEU A 34 12.28 -0.37 9.18
CA LEU A 34 10.86 -0.07 9.29
C LEU A 34 10.07 -1.33 9.71
N PRO A 35 9.07 -1.20 10.60
CA PRO A 35 8.32 -2.35 11.09
C PRO A 35 7.57 -3.11 9.99
N SER A 36 6.99 -2.36 9.05
CA SER A 36 6.31 -2.83 7.84
C SER A 36 6.70 -1.92 6.67
N PRO A 37 7.76 -2.24 5.89
CA PRO A 37 8.23 -1.37 4.82
C PRO A 37 7.18 -1.19 3.72
N PRO A 38 6.85 0.05 3.30
CA PRO A 38 5.74 0.32 2.41
C PRO A 38 6.05 0.12 0.91
N TRP A 39 7.04 -0.69 0.55
CA TRP A 39 7.41 -0.95 -0.85
C TRP A 39 7.18 -2.40 -1.23
N GLY A 40 6.49 -2.63 -2.36
CA GLY A 40 6.10 -3.98 -2.79
C GLY A 40 7.26 -4.94 -2.95
N SER A 41 8.40 -4.47 -3.48
CA SER A 41 9.63 -5.25 -3.64
C SER A 41 10.19 -5.84 -2.35
N VAL A 42 9.96 -5.20 -1.19
CA VAL A 42 10.39 -5.77 0.10
C VAL A 42 9.63 -7.07 0.43
N TRP A 43 8.39 -7.20 -0.04
CA TRP A 43 7.52 -8.35 0.21
C TRP A 43 7.62 -9.40 -0.89
N LEU A 44 7.80 -8.97 -2.13
CA LEU A 44 7.73 -9.81 -3.33
C LEU A 44 9.09 -10.26 -3.88
N ASP A 45 10.18 -9.61 -3.48
CA ASP A 45 11.53 -9.97 -3.88
C ASP A 45 12.21 -10.81 -2.79
N ARG A 46 12.96 -11.84 -3.19
CA ARG A 46 13.62 -12.79 -2.29
C ARG A 46 14.67 -12.12 -1.41
N GLU A 47 15.32 -11.08 -1.93
CA GLU A 47 16.36 -10.34 -1.20
C GLU A 47 15.76 -9.19 -0.37
N SER A 48 14.44 -8.97 -0.42
CA SER A 48 13.72 -7.92 0.31
C SER A 48 14.33 -6.51 0.12
N VAL A 49 14.75 -6.20 -1.11
CA VAL A 49 15.39 -4.92 -1.48
C VAL A 49 14.40 -3.94 -2.11
N LEU A 50 14.75 -2.65 -2.08
CA LEU A 50 14.08 -1.63 -2.90
C LEU A 50 14.51 -1.77 -4.37
N PHE A 51 13.64 -1.34 -5.29
CA PHE A 51 13.88 -1.44 -6.73
C PHE A 51 14.11 -2.88 -7.22
N GLY A 52 13.51 -3.87 -6.53
CA GLY A 52 13.56 -5.27 -6.90
C GLY A 52 12.77 -5.61 -8.17
N ASP A 53 12.66 -6.89 -8.48
CA ASP A 53 12.04 -7.39 -9.71
C ASP A 53 10.57 -6.95 -9.86
N SER A 54 9.82 -6.88 -8.76
CA SER A 54 8.44 -6.40 -8.79
C SER A 54 8.31 -4.91 -9.13
N THR A 55 9.28 -4.08 -8.73
CA THR A 55 9.34 -2.66 -9.09
C THR A 55 9.64 -2.51 -10.58
N LEU A 56 10.56 -3.31 -11.11
CA LEU A 56 10.89 -3.31 -12.55
C LEU A 56 9.70 -3.77 -13.39
N ALA A 57 8.97 -4.80 -12.94
CA ALA A 57 7.75 -5.25 -13.60
C ALA A 57 6.66 -4.17 -13.62
N LEU A 58 6.48 -3.43 -12.52
CA LEU A 58 5.59 -2.26 -12.47
C LEU A 58 6.02 -1.18 -13.46
N ARG A 59 7.31 -0.82 -13.48
CA ARG A 59 7.86 0.19 -14.38
C ARG A 59 7.67 -0.19 -15.85
N GLN A 60 7.87 -1.47 -16.18
CA GLN A 60 7.62 -1.97 -17.53
C GLN A 60 6.15 -1.83 -17.91
N TRP A 61 5.23 -2.29 -17.06
CA TRP A 61 3.79 -2.15 -17.28
C TRP A 61 3.38 -0.68 -17.47
N MET A 62 3.87 0.23 -16.62
CA MET A 62 3.62 1.67 -16.75
C MET A 62 4.08 2.20 -18.11
N ARG A 63 5.29 1.81 -18.55
CA ARG A 63 5.84 2.22 -19.84
C ARG A 63 5.00 1.71 -21.02
N GLU A 64 4.58 0.45 -20.99
CA GLU A 64 3.76 -0.18 -22.04
C GLU A 64 2.37 0.47 -22.14
N LYS A 65 1.80 0.88 -20.99
CA LYS A 65 0.51 1.58 -20.92
C LYS A 65 0.63 3.10 -21.11
N GLY A 66 1.84 3.63 -21.33
CA GLY A 66 2.05 5.08 -21.47
C GLY A 66 1.64 5.88 -20.24
N ILE A 67 1.82 5.33 -19.03
CA ILE A 67 1.53 6.00 -17.76
C ILE A 67 2.74 6.82 -17.35
N GLN A 68 2.58 8.14 -17.34
CA GLN A 68 3.56 9.08 -16.83
C GLN A 68 3.09 9.61 -15.48
N PHE A 69 3.34 8.83 -14.43
CA PHE A 69 3.00 9.17 -13.06
C PHE A 69 4.28 9.15 -12.23
N GLU A 70 4.80 10.33 -11.89
CA GLU A 70 6.04 10.48 -11.13
C GLU A 70 5.75 11.30 -9.87
N MET A 71 5.90 10.69 -8.69
CA MET A 71 5.66 11.35 -7.41
C MET A 71 6.89 12.17 -6.97
N LYS A 72 8.08 11.59 -7.11
CA LYS A 72 9.37 12.21 -6.74
C LYS A 72 10.53 11.47 -7.39
N GLN A 73 11.51 12.23 -7.86
CA GLN A 73 12.71 11.69 -8.49
C GLN A 73 13.47 10.77 -7.52
N ASN A 74 13.83 9.56 -7.98
CA ASN A 74 14.58 8.53 -7.25
C ASN A 74 13.86 7.81 -6.11
N GLU A 75 12.52 7.85 -6.03
CA GLU A 75 11.75 6.97 -5.15
C GLU A 75 11.17 5.77 -5.93
N PRO A 76 11.17 4.55 -5.36
CA PRO A 76 10.55 3.39 -6.01
C PRO A 76 9.05 3.62 -6.28
N GLU A 77 8.60 3.26 -7.48
CA GLU A 77 7.22 3.43 -7.92
C GLU A 77 6.23 2.52 -7.16
N ASP A 78 6.73 1.46 -6.53
CA ASP A 78 5.96 0.44 -5.82
C ASP A 78 5.69 0.77 -4.34
N HIS A 79 5.82 2.05 -3.96
CA HIS A 79 5.39 2.53 -2.65
C HIS A 79 3.85 2.45 -2.52
N PHE A 80 3.34 1.91 -1.40
CA PHE A 80 1.91 1.66 -1.16
C PHE A 80 1.05 2.91 -1.42
N GLY A 81 1.42 4.04 -0.82
CA GLY A 81 0.70 5.29 -1.01
C GLY A 81 0.77 5.81 -2.45
N SER A 82 1.88 5.60 -3.15
CA SER A 82 2.06 6.04 -4.53
C SER A 82 1.21 5.22 -5.50
N LEU A 83 1.09 3.90 -5.26
CA LEU A 83 0.20 3.02 -6.02
C LEU A 83 -1.28 3.40 -5.82
N LEU A 84 -1.69 3.73 -4.59
CA LEU A 84 -3.06 4.20 -4.33
C LEU A 84 -3.36 5.53 -5.03
N LEU A 85 -2.43 6.47 -5.03
CA LEU A 85 -2.58 7.73 -5.76
C LEU A 85 -2.61 7.51 -7.27
N MET A 86 -1.80 6.59 -7.81
CA MET A 86 -1.85 6.23 -9.22
C MET A 86 -3.17 5.55 -9.59
N ALA A 87 -3.72 4.68 -8.73
CA ALA A 87 -5.03 4.07 -8.92
C ALA A 87 -6.14 5.13 -8.98
N ALA A 88 -6.12 6.10 -8.06
CA ALA A 88 -7.05 7.23 -8.07
C ALA A 88 -6.92 8.04 -9.37
N TRP A 89 -5.70 8.39 -9.77
CA TRP A 89 -5.44 9.13 -11.01
C TRP A 89 -5.93 8.37 -12.25
N LEU A 90 -5.69 7.06 -12.35
CA LEU A 90 -6.19 6.23 -13.45
C LEU A 90 -7.72 6.23 -13.51
N ALA A 91 -8.38 6.09 -12.35
CA ALA A 91 -9.83 6.12 -12.27
C ALA A 91 -10.42 7.48 -12.68
N GLU A 92 -9.82 8.58 -12.20
CA GLU A 92 -10.22 9.95 -12.53
C GLU A 92 -10.08 10.27 -14.03
N ASN A 93 -9.10 9.65 -14.69
CA ASN A 93 -8.86 9.82 -16.13
C ASN A 93 -9.61 8.80 -17.00
N GLY A 94 -10.55 8.03 -16.44
CA GLY A 94 -11.34 7.07 -17.22
C GLY A 94 -10.53 5.86 -17.73
N ARG A 95 -9.43 5.52 -17.07
CA ARG A 95 -8.55 4.39 -17.41
C ARG A 95 -8.85 3.19 -16.51
N GLN A 96 -10.10 2.72 -16.52
CA GLN A 96 -10.57 1.67 -15.60
C GLN A 96 -9.80 0.36 -15.76
N THR A 97 -9.52 -0.07 -16.99
CA THR A 97 -8.77 -1.30 -17.26
C THR A 97 -7.39 -1.26 -16.61
N GLU A 98 -6.64 -0.18 -16.80
CA GLU A 98 -5.31 -0.01 -16.20
C GLU A 98 -5.39 0.13 -14.67
N CYS A 99 -6.46 0.70 -14.13
CA CYS A 99 -6.69 0.74 -12.69
C CYS A 99 -6.88 -0.68 -12.12
N GLU A 100 -7.71 -1.52 -12.75
CA GLU A 100 -7.89 -2.91 -12.34
C GLU A 100 -6.59 -3.72 -12.46
N GLU A 101 -5.85 -3.57 -13.56
CA GLU A 101 -4.54 -4.21 -13.76
C GLU A 101 -3.54 -3.79 -12.67
N LEU A 102 -3.46 -2.49 -12.35
CA LEU A 102 -2.60 -1.96 -11.30
C LEU A 102 -2.92 -2.63 -9.95
N LEU A 103 -4.19 -2.65 -9.59
CA LEU A 103 -4.65 -3.24 -8.33
C LEU A 103 -4.35 -4.74 -8.29
N ALA A 104 -4.75 -5.49 -9.32
CA ALA A 104 -4.65 -6.94 -9.36
C ALA A 104 -3.21 -7.46 -9.46
N TRP A 105 -2.33 -6.77 -10.18
CA TRP A 105 -1.00 -7.28 -10.51
C TRP A 105 0.12 -6.63 -9.71
N HIS A 106 -0.07 -5.39 -9.23
CA HIS A 106 1.00 -4.60 -8.62
C HIS A 106 0.71 -4.12 -7.20
N LEU A 107 -0.53 -4.18 -6.71
CA LEU A 107 -0.88 -3.82 -5.32
C LEU A 107 -1.33 -5.03 -4.48
N PHE A 108 -2.44 -5.67 -4.85
CA PHE A 108 -3.06 -6.76 -4.09
C PHE A 108 -2.17 -7.99 -3.84
N PRO A 109 -1.19 -8.35 -4.69
CA PRO A 109 -0.31 -9.48 -4.39
C PRO A 109 0.48 -9.35 -3.08
N TRP A 110 0.64 -8.14 -2.54
CA TRP A 110 1.43 -7.87 -1.33
C TRP A 110 0.75 -6.94 -0.32
N SER A 111 -0.22 -6.13 -0.72
CA SER A 111 -0.82 -5.11 0.15
C SER A 111 -1.47 -5.70 1.40
N THR A 112 -2.11 -6.87 1.30
CA THR A 112 -2.72 -7.53 2.46
C THR A 112 -1.65 -7.90 3.49
N ARG A 113 -0.53 -8.48 3.05
CA ARG A 113 0.59 -8.84 3.93
C ARG A 113 1.22 -7.60 4.58
N PHE A 114 1.45 -6.55 3.78
CA PHE A 114 1.93 -5.27 4.28
C PHE A 114 1.00 -4.68 5.36
N LEU A 115 -0.31 -4.66 5.10
CA LEU A 115 -1.30 -4.10 6.01
C LEU A 115 -1.43 -4.93 7.29
N ASP A 116 -1.40 -6.26 7.22
CA ASP A 116 -1.45 -7.12 8.41
C ASP A 116 -0.27 -6.83 9.35
N VAL A 117 0.96 -6.80 8.81
CA VAL A 117 2.16 -6.48 9.62
C VAL A 117 2.15 -5.03 10.10
N PHE A 118 1.64 -4.10 9.28
CA PHE A 118 1.55 -2.69 9.63
C PHE A 118 0.57 -2.46 10.77
N ILE A 119 -0.63 -3.04 10.73
CA ILE A 119 -1.65 -2.95 11.78
C ILE A 119 -1.12 -3.54 13.10
N GLU A 120 -0.44 -4.69 13.03
CA GLU A 120 0.16 -5.35 14.20
C GLU A 120 1.23 -4.48 14.86
N LYS A 121 2.09 -3.83 14.06
CA LYS A 121 3.27 -3.08 14.54
C LYS A 121 3.13 -1.56 14.57
N ALA A 122 1.94 -1.03 14.25
CA ALA A 122 1.73 0.41 14.21
C ALA A 122 2.03 1.07 15.57
N GLU A 123 1.66 0.40 16.67
CA GLU A 123 1.85 0.85 18.06
C GLU A 123 1.32 2.27 18.36
N HIS A 124 0.50 2.81 17.46
CA HIS A 124 -0.15 4.12 17.60
C HIS A 124 -1.60 4.01 17.09
N PRO A 125 -2.61 4.46 17.86
CA PRO A 125 -4.02 4.23 17.55
C PRO A 125 -4.43 4.79 16.19
N PHE A 126 -3.98 6.00 15.85
CA PHE A 126 -4.21 6.60 14.53
C PHE A 126 -3.70 5.73 13.36
N TYR A 127 -2.46 5.24 13.41
CA TYR A 127 -1.88 4.46 12.31
C TYR A 127 -2.45 3.04 12.26
N ARG A 128 -2.81 2.45 13.40
CA ARG A 128 -3.56 1.20 13.45
C ARG A 128 -4.92 1.35 12.75
N ALA A 129 -5.67 2.41 13.09
CA ALA A 129 -6.96 2.71 12.47
C ALA A 129 -6.83 3.00 10.97
N LEU A 130 -5.76 3.69 10.55
CA LEU A 130 -5.44 3.92 9.14
C LEU A 130 -5.21 2.61 8.38
N GLY A 131 -4.41 1.70 8.95
CA GLY A 131 -4.17 0.39 8.36
C GLY A 131 -5.46 -0.43 8.23
N GLU A 132 -6.28 -0.43 9.28
CA GLU A 132 -7.59 -1.11 9.28
C GLU A 132 -8.56 -0.54 8.25
N LEU A 133 -8.66 0.78 8.14
CA LEU A 133 -9.47 1.44 7.13
C LEU A 133 -9.01 1.09 5.72
N ALA A 134 -7.70 1.10 5.48
CA ALA A 134 -7.12 0.70 4.21
C ALA A 134 -7.43 -0.78 3.91
N ARG A 135 -7.29 -1.68 4.89
CA ARG A 135 -7.57 -3.11 4.75
C ARG A 135 -9.02 -3.37 4.35
N LEU A 136 -9.98 -2.77 5.05
CA LEU A 136 -11.41 -2.93 4.73
C LEU A 136 -11.74 -2.37 3.35
N THR A 137 -11.17 -1.22 3.00
CA THR A 137 -11.41 -0.56 1.71
C THR A 137 -10.85 -1.37 0.55
N LEU A 138 -9.61 -1.84 0.66
CA LEU A 138 -8.95 -2.64 -0.39
C LEU A 138 -9.60 -4.02 -0.51
N ALA A 139 -10.05 -4.64 0.58
CA ALA A 139 -10.80 -5.89 0.53
C ALA A 139 -12.12 -5.73 -0.25
N GLN A 140 -12.82 -4.62 -0.05
CA GLN A 140 -14.03 -4.31 -0.82
C GLN A 140 -13.72 -4.14 -2.30
N TRP A 141 -12.66 -3.41 -2.67
CA TRP A 141 -12.25 -3.26 -4.07
C TRP A 141 -11.83 -4.57 -4.70
N GLN A 142 -11.06 -5.40 -3.98
CA GLN A 142 -10.64 -6.72 -4.46
C GLN A 142 -11.83 -7.64 -4.73
N SER A 143 -12.90 -7.56 -3.93
CA SER A 143 -14.13 -8.35 -4.14
C SER A 143 -14.90 -7.98 -5.42
N GLN A 144 -14.62 -6.81 -6.00
CA GLN A 144 -15.28 -6.28 -7.19
C GLN A 144 -14.44 -6.43 -8.46
N LEU A 145 -13.19 -6.89 -8.36
CA LEU A 145 -12.32 -7.10 -9.51
C LEU A 145 -12.88 -8.19 -10.43
N LEU A 146 -12.83 -7.92 -11.74
CA LEU A 146 -13.20 -8.88 -12.78
C LEU A 146 -12.01 -9.76 -13.21
N ILE A 147 -10.79 -9.32 -12.93
CA ILE A 147 -9.55 -10.04 -13.21
C ILE A 147 -8.96 -10.64 -11.92
N PRO A 148 -8.31 -11.82 -11.98
CA PRO A 148 -7.72 -12.43 -10.80
C PRO A 148 -6.51 -11.65 -10.30
N VAL A 149 -6.36 -11.57 -8.98
CA VAL A 149 -5.13 -11.09 -8.34
C VAL A 149 -3.97 -12.03 -8.69
N ALA A 150 -2.83 -11.47 -9.08
CA ALA A 150 -1.65 -12.26 -9.40
C ALA A 150 -1.13 -12.99 -8.15
N VAL A 151 -0.99 -14.31 -8.24
CA VAL A 151 -0.42 -15.12 -7.15
C VAL A 151 1.09 -15.02 -7.22
N LYS A 152 1.70 -14.42 -6.19
CA LYS A 152 3.15 -14.22 -6.08
C LYS A 152 3.64 -14.74 -4.72
N PRO A 153 4.84 -15.33 -4.63
CA PRO A 153 5.42 -15.68 -3.34
C PRO A 153 5.67 -14.42 -2.51
N LEU A 154 5.48 -14.53 -1.20
CA LEU A 154 5.82 -13.50 -0.22
C LEU A 154 7.04 -13.96 0.57
N PHE A 155 8.05 -13.08 0.68
CA PHE A 155 9.31 -13.38 1.33
C PHE A 155 9.46 -12.74 2.73
N ARG A 156 8.50 -11.89 3.15
CA ARG A 156 8.39 -11.34 4.51
C ARG A 156 6.98 -11.38 5.07
#